data_AF-A0A348TNB5-F1
#
_entry.id   AF-A0A348TNB5-F1
#
_cell.length_a   1.000
_cell.length_b   1.000
_cell.length_c   1.000
_cell.angle_alpha   90.00
_cell.angle_beta   90.00
_cell.angle_gamma   90.00
#
_symmetry.space_group_name_H-M   'P 1'
#
loop_
_entity.id
_entity.type
_entity.pdbx_description
1 polymer ?
#
loop_
_entity_poly.entity_id
_entity_poly.type
_entity_poly.pdbx_seq_one_letter_code
_entity_poly.pdbx_strand_id
1 'polypeptide(L)'
;MKNKNIVLDILFFIGFVLAGLFLAQFLAMVTLLPWHNNDLEVLMLKLNNPLSYPEMKMQLLVMQGFSSFFAFVLAPFLYIIWKEKEWRPFLYRHYSFDSTLILLTVALMLFSMPFTSLLVEWNESLQLPSYLADFEIWAKEKEEFLKKVTELLTNLNSPTELLVGLFVIAFLPALGEELFFRGYLQNKFQQLFASFHTAIWVSAFLFSAIHMQFYGFLPRMILGAMFGYLYYSTGQFHLTVLAHFVNNGFMLIMIYLKIKGHITFDIESEEQVPVLLSFVSLLVTIGIYLLVLRQVQLKKIEI
;
A
#
# COMPACT_ATOMS: atom_id res chain seq x y z
N MET A 1 -20.43 25.76 -8.32
CA MET A 1 -20.49 24.86 -9.51
C MET A 1 -19.19 24.07 -9.71
N LYS A 2 -18.00 24.70 -9.61
CA LYS A 2 -16.69 24.02 -9.79
C LYS A 2 -16.48 22.78 -8.88
N ASN A 3 -16.83 22.86 -7.60
CA ASN A 3 -16.66 21.73 -6.65
C ASN A 3 -17.60 20.55 -6.90
N LYS A 4 -18.82 20.79 -7.43
CA LYS A 4 -19.76 19.70 -7.76
C LYS A 4 -19.20 18.80 -8.87
N ASN A 5 -18.48 19.37 -9.83
CA ASN A 5 -17.87 18.61 -10.92
C ASN A 5 -16.70 17.73 -10.44
N ILE A 6 -15.92 18.18 -9.45
CA ILE A 6 -14.78 17.41 -8.90
C ILE A 6 -15.29 16.20 -8.09
N VAL A 7 -16.31 16.39 -7.25
CA VAL A 7 -16.89 15.28 -6.48
C VAL A 7 -17.45 14.20 -7.41
N LEU A 8 -18.18 14.61 -8.45
CA LEU A 8 -18.68 13.66 -9.47
C LEU A 8 -17.53 12.95 -10.20
N ASP A 9 -16.46 13.65 -10.55
CA ASP A 9 -15.27 13.06 -11.18
C ASP A 9 -14.62 11.99 -10.29
N ILE A 10 -14.47 12.26 -9.00
CA ILE A 10 -13.98 11.28 -8.02
C ILE A 10 -14.91 10.06 -7.92
N LEU A 11 -16.22 10.27 -7.89
CA LEU A 11 -17.20 9.17 -7.85
C LEU A 11 -17.15 8.31 -9.12
N PHE A 12 -17.00 8.94 -10.30
CA PHE A 12 -16.82 8.21 -11.56
C PHE A 12 -15.52 7.41 -11.57
N PHE A 13 -14.42 7.99 -11.07
CA PHE A 13 -13.15 7.29 -10.93
C PHE A 13 -13.27 6.06 -10.03
N ILE A 14 -13.89 6.20 -8.85
CA ILE A 14 -14.14 5.08 -7.93
C ILE A 14 -15.00 4.02 -8.62
N GLY A 15 -16.08 4.41 -9.30
CA GLY A 15 -16.92 3.48 -10.06
C GLY A 15 -16.16 2.74 -11.16
N PHE A 16 -15.24 3.42 -11.84
CA PHE A 16 -14.38 2.82 -12.87
C PHE A 16 -13.41 1.79 -12.29
N VAL A 17 -12.83 2.08 -11.12
CA VAL A 17 -11.96 1.15 -10.38
C VAL A 17 -12.74 -0.06 -9.86
N LEU A 18 -13.95 0.14 -9.34
CA LEU A 18 -14.82 -0.96 -8.94
C LEU A 18 -15.20 -1.85 -10.12
N ALA A 19 -15.49 -1.28 -11.29
CA ALA A 19 -15.69 -2.07 -12.52
C ALA A 19 -14.43 -2.86 -12.89
N GLY A 20 -13.25 -2.26 -12.76
CA GLY A 20 -11.96 -2.93 -12.91
C GLY A 20 -11.77 -4.09 -11.93
N LEU A 21 -12.23 -3.95 -10.68
CA LEU A 21 -12.20 -5.00 -9.67
C LEU A 21 -13.13 -6.18 -10.05
N PHE A 22 -14.36 -5.90 -10.48
CA PHE A 22 -15.26 -6.96 -10.96
C PHE A 22 -14.67 -7.71 -12.16
N LEU A 23 -14.08 -6.99 -13.12
CA LEU A 23 -13.39 -7.59 -14.25
C LEU A 23 -12.21 -8.44 -13.79
N ALA A 24 -11.40 -7.94 -12.85
CA ALA A 24 -10.27 -8.67 -12.28
C ALA A 24 -10.69 -10.01 -11.69
N GLN A 25 -11.72 -9.98 -10.85
CA GLN A 25 -12.28 -11.16 -10.17
C GLN A 25 -12.82 -12.16 -11.18
N PHE A 26 -13.57 -11.70 -12.18
CA PHE A 26 -14.09 -12.55 -13.24
C PHE A 26 -12.97 -13.23 -14.04
N LEU A 27 -11.98 -12.47 -14.51
CA LEU A 27 -10.87 -13.02 -15.29
C LEU A 27 -10.00 -13.98 -14.47
N ALA A 28 -9.75 -13.67 -13.20
CA ALA A 28 -9.03 -14.56 -12.31
C ALA A 28 -9.79 -15.89 -12.12
N MET A 29 -11.11 -15.83 -11.91
CA MET A 29 -11.95 -17.04 -11.80
C MET A 29 -11.91 -17.90 -13.05
N VAL A 30 -12.09 -17.30 -14.23
CA VAL A 30 -12.00 -18.02 -15.51
C VAL A 30 -10.63 -18.66 -15.70
N THR A 31 -9.56 -17.97 -15.28
CA THR A 31 -8.18 -18.48 -15.36
C THR A 31 -7.95 -19.68 -14.44
N LEU A 32 -8.55 -19.68 -13.25
CA LEU A 32 -8.36 -20.71 -12.22
C LEU A 32 -9.29 -21.92 -12.36
N LEU A 33 -10.40 -21.78 -13.09
CA LEU A 33 -11.42 -22.80 -13.26
C LEU A 33 -10.87 -24.13 -13.86
N PRO A 34 -9.98 -24.12 -14.88
CA PRO A 34 -9.39 -25.35 -15.41
C PRO A 34 -8.54 -26.12 -14.39
N TRP A 35 -8.00 -25.45 -13.36
CA TRP A 35 -7.18 -26.08 -12.33
C TRP A 35 -8.02 -26.88 -11.33
N HIS A 36 -9.34 -26.72 -11.37
CA HIS A 36 -10.31 -27.34 -10.47
C HIS A 36 -11.31 -28.19 -11.26
N ASN A 37 -10.87 -28.82 -12.35
CA ASN A 37 -11.71 -29.66 -13.23
C ASN A 37 -12.95 -28.94 -13.78
N ASN A 38 -12.88 -27.62 -13.91
CA ASN A 38 -13.98 -26.74 -14.28
C ASN A 38 -15.18 -26.71 -13.31
N ASP A 39 -14.96 -27.06 -12.04
CA ASP A 39 -15.98 -26.97 -10.99
C ASP A 39 -15.92 -25.61 -10.29
N LEU A 40 -16.92 -24.77 -10.59
CA LEU A 40 -17.02 -23.42 -10.02
C LEU A 40 -17.39 -23.42 -8.53
N GLU A 41 -18.22 -24.37 -8.10
CA GLU A 41 -18.70 -24.42 -6.70
C GLU A 41 -17.55 -24.80 -5.77
N VAL A 42 -16.76 -25.80 -6.16
CA VAL A 42 -15.55 -26.20 -5.42
C VAL A 42 -14.53 -25.06 -5.38
N LEU A 43 -14.28 -24.39 -6.51
CA LEU A 43 -13.35 -23.25 -6.55
C LEU A 43 -13.80 -22.12 -5.60
N MET A 44 -15.07 -21.73 -5.66
CA MET A 44 -15.65 -20.70 -4.79
C MET A 44 -15.57 -21.08 -3.31
N LEU A 45 -15.91 -22.32 -2.98
CA LEU A 45 -15.84 -22.82 -1.61
C LEU A 45 -14.42 -22.74 -1.05
N LYS A 46 -13.42 -23.13 -1.84
CA LYS A 46 -12.01 -23.06 -1.42
C LYS A 46 -11.51 -21.63 -1.27
N LEU A 47 -11.82 -20.75 -2.23
CA LEU A 47 -11.39 -19.34 -2.20
C LEU A 47 -12.00 -18.55 -1.04
N ASN A 48 -13.24 -18.88 -0.64
CA ASN A 48 -13.89 -18.25 0.51
C ASN A 48 -13.40 -18.80 1.85
N ASN A 49 -12.69 -19.93 1.87
CA ASN A 49 -12.17 -20.56 3.08
C ASN A 49 -10.65 -20.81 2.99
N PRO A 50 -9.83 -19.77 2.71
CA PRO A 50 -8.42 -19.94 2.33
C PRO A 50 -7.60 -20.64 3.41
N LEU A 51 -7.92 -20.42 4.68
CA LEU A 51 -7.21 -21.05 5.81
C LEU A 51 -7.49 -22.55 5.95
N SER A 52 -8.60 -23.05 5.39
CA SER A 52 -8.92 -24.49 5.35
C SER A 52 -8.26 -25.19 4.16
N TYR A 53 -7.79 -24.44 3.18
CA TYR A 53 -7.21 -24.95 1.93
C TYR A 53 -5.87 -24.26 1.63
N PRO A 54 -4.83 -24.46 2.46
CA PRO A 54 -3.54 -23.79 2.29
C PRO A 54 -2.84 -24.12 0.97
N GLU A 55 -3.20 -25.23 0.31
CA GLU A 55 -2.72 -25.57 -1.03
C GLU A 55 -3.17 -24.55 -2.11
N MET A 56 -4.17 -23.71 -1.79
CA MET A 56 -4.70 -22.67 -2.67
C MET A 56 -3.84 -21.40 -2.70
N LYS A 57 -2.69 -21.37 -2.03
CA LYS A 57 -1.80 -20.20 -1.95
C LYS A 57 -1.55 -19.56 -3.32
N MET A 58 -1.21 -20.34 -4.35
CA MET A 58 -0.91 -19.80 -5.68
C MET A 58 -2.15 -19.19 -6.35
N GLN A 59 -3.31 -19.79 -6.16
CA GLN A 59 -4.59 -19.33 -6.66
C GLN A 59 -4.97 -18.00 -6.01
N LEU A 60 -4.75 -17.86 -4.71
CA LEU A 60 -4.95 -16.61 -3.98
C LEU A 60 -3.99 -15.52 -4.48
N LEU A 61 -2.72 -15.84 -4.73
CA LEU A 61 -1.77 -14.90 -5.34
C LEU A 61 -2.18 -14.48 -6.76
N VAL A 62 -2.75 -15.40 -7.55
CA VAL A 62 -3.33 -15.05 -8.87
C VAL A 62 -4.51 -14.09 -8.69
N MET A 63 -5.45 -14.37 -7.80
CA MET A 63 -6.59 -13.48 -7.50
C MET A 63 -6.12 -12.08 -7.05
N GLN A 64 -5.12 -12.03 -6.18
CA GLN A 64 -4.53 -10.78 -5.71
C GLN A 64 -3.81 -10.04 -6.84
N GLY A 65 -3.00 -10.73 -7.64
CA GLY A 65 -2.28 -10.14 -8.78
C GLY A 65 -3.23 -9.55 -9.82
N PHE A 66 -4.32 -10.27 -10.15
CA PHE A 66 -5.36 -9.75 -11.03
C PHE A 66 -6.05 -8.53 -10.43
N SER A 67 -6.43 -8.57 -9.15
CA SER A 67 -7.08 -7.43 -8.49
C SER A 67 -6.17 -6.21 -8.47
N SER A 68 -4.91 -6.34 -8.05
CA SER A 68 -3.92 -5.26 -8.04
C SER A 68 -3.68 -4.71 -9.44
N PHE A 69 -3.51 -5.57 -10.45
CA PHE A 69 -3.26 -5.11 -11.82
C PHE A 69 -4.50 -4.47 -12.46
N PHE A 70 -5.62 -5.17 -12.57
CA PHE A 70 -6.78 -4.68 -13.31
C PHE A 70 -7.51 -3.55 -12.57
N ALA A 71 -7.69 -3.68 -11.25
CA ALA A 71 -8.42 -2.68 -10.47
C ALA A 71 -7.57 -1.46 -10.08
N PHE A 72 -6.30 -1.64 -9.72
CA PHE A 72 -5.49 -0.55 -9.19
C PHE A 72 -4.41 -0.02 -10.15
N VAL A 73 -3.96 -0.81 -11.14
CA VAL A 73 -3.03 -0.31 -12.16
C VAL A 73 -3.79 0.11 -13.42
N LEU A 74 -4.42 -0.85 -14.10
CA LEU A 74 -5.03 -0.65 -15.40
C LEU A 74 -6.20 0.31 -15.35
N ALA A 75 -7.18 0.09 -14.47
CA ALA A 75 -8.36 0.96 -14.41
C ALA A 75 -8.00 2.42 -14.07
N PRO A 76 -7.20 2.74 -13.04
CA PRO A 76 -6.80 4.11 -12.78
C PRO A 76 -6.00 4.73 -13.92
N PHE A 77 -5.09 3.96 -14.53
CA PHE A 77 -4.29 4.46 -15.65
C PHE A 77 -5.14 4.81 -16.87
N LEU A 78 -6.07 3.92 -17.25
CA LEU A 78 -7.00 4.16 -18.35
C LEU A 78 -7.91 5.34 -18.06
N TYR A 79 -8.39 5.48 -16.82
CA TYR A 79 -9.20 6.62 -16.43
C TYR A 79 -8.43 7.95 -16.54
N ILE A 80 -7.19 7.98 -16.06
CA ILE A 80 -6.31 9.15 -16.15
C ILE A 80 -6.08 9.53 -17.62
N ILE A 81 -5.76 8.57 -18.49
CA ILE A 81 -5.57 8.83 -19.92
C ILE A 81 -6.85 9.34 -20.59
N TRP A 82 -8.01 8.81 -20.17
CA TRP A 82 -9.30 9.23 -20.72
C TRP A 82 -9.68 10.65 -20.30
N LYS A 83 -9.42 11.04 -19.04
CA LYS A 83 -9.84 12.34 -18.50
C LYS A 83 -8.81 13.44 -18.69
N GLU A 84 -7.54 13.14 -18.49
CA GLU A 84 -6.48 14.13 -18.45
C GLU A 84 -5.81 14.22 -19.83
N LYS A 85 -5.84 15.41 -20.45
CA LYS A 85 -5.28 15.65 -21.79
C LYS A 85 -3.80 15.23 -21.90
N GLU A 86 -3.05 15.41 -20.82
CA GLU A 86 -1.64 15.02 -20.72
C GLU A 86 -1.39 14.25 -19.42
N TRP A 87 -1.43 12.93 -19.47
CA TRP A 87 -1.27 12.06 -18.29
C TRP A 87 0.13 12.16 -17.64
N ARG A 88 1.17 12.47 -18.42
CA ARG A 88 2.55 12.56 -17.93
C ARG A 88 2.74 13.72 -16.96
N PRO A 89 2.43 14.99 -17.32
CA PRO A 89 2.45 16.12 -16.38
C PRO A 89 1.54 15.92 -15.16
N PHE A 90 0.45 15.17 -15.32
CA PHE A 90 -0.47 14.84 -14.22
C PHE A 90 0.19 13.95 -13.16
N LEU A 91 0.93 12.91 -13.58
CA LEU A 91 1.67 12.04 -12.67
C LEU A 91 3.02 12.62 -12.23
N TYR A 92 3.68 13.34 -13.12
CA TYR A 92 5.01 13.92 -12.94
C TYR A 92 4.96 15.42 -13.14
N ARG A 93 4.93 16.18 -12.04
CA ARG A 93 5.00 17.66 -12.11
C ARG A 93 6.34 18.13 -12.71
N HIS A 94 7.38 17.36 -12.48
CA HIS A 94 8.62 17.39 -13.23
C HIS A 94 9.23 15.99 -13.19
N TYR A 95 9.82 15.54 -14.29
CA TYR A 95 10.56 14.29 -14.33
C TYR A 95 12.05 14.59 -14.23
N SER A 96 12.71 14.03 -13.23
CA SER A 96 14.17 14.01 -13.17
C SER A 96 14.62 12.68 -12.59
N PHE A 97 15.62 12.05 -13.19
CA PHE A 97 16.30 10.94 -12.54
C PHE A 97 17.34 11.52 -11.57
N ASP A 98 17.30 11.10 -10.31
CA ASP A 98 18.21 11.56 -9.27
C ASP A 98 18.57 10.40 -8.34
N SER A 99 19.81 9.92 -8.46
CA SER A 99 20.32 8.85 -7.60
C SER A 99 20.32 9.25 -6.12
N THR A 100 20.54 10.53 -5.81
CA THR A 100 20.48 11.05 -4.43
C THR A 100 19.05 10.99 -3.90
N LEU A 101 18.04 11.43 -4.67
CA LEU A 101 16.64 11.31 -4.23
C LEU A 101 16.19 9.85 -4.10
N ILE A 102 16.64 8.97 -4.99
CA ILE A 102 16.39 7.52 -4.90
C ILE A 102 16.99 6.97 -3.59
N LEU A 103 18.26 7.26 -3.31
CA LEU A 103 18.93 6.79 -2.09
C LEU A 103 18.27 7.35 -0.83
N LEU A 104 17.97 8.65 -0.82
CA LEU A 104 17.26 9.30 0.29
C LEU A 104 15.86 8.72 0.48
N THR A 105 15.16 8.33 -0.59
CA THR A 105 13.84 7.69 -0.51
C THR A 105 13.94 6.29 0.11
N VAL A 106 14.90 5.47 -0.31
CA VAL A 106 15.15 4.16 0.29
C VAL A 106 15.52 4.31 1.77
N ALA A 107 16.45 5.23 2.09
CA ALA A 107 16.84 5.52 3.46
C ALA A 107 15.66 6.01 4.30
N LEU A 108 14.83 6.92 3.77
CA LEU A 108 13.65 7.43 4.46
C LEU A 108 12.74 6.28 4.92
N MET A 109 12.52 5.30 4.05
CA MET A 109 11.69 4.13 4.36
C MET A 109 12.33 3.23 5.41
N LEU A 110 13.57 2.79 5.20
CA LEU A 110 14.24 1.87 6.12
C LEU A 110 14.40 2.47 7.52
N PHE A 111 14.76 3.75 7.60
CA PHE A 111 14.93 4.41 8.89
C PHE A 111 13.61 4.79 9.56
N SER A 112 12.48 4.82 8.84
CA SER A 112 11.15 5.03 9.44
C SER A 112 10.58 3.80 10.14
N MET A 113 11.08 2.60 9.82
CA MET A 113 10.50 1.33 10.27
C MET A 113 10.41 1.18 11.80
N PRO A 114 11.47 1.44 12.59
CA PRO A 114 11.37 1.32 14.05
C PRO A 114 10.32 2.24 14.69
N PHE A 115 10.16 3.46 14.16
CA PHE A 115 9.11 4.36 14.59
C PHE A 115 7.72 3.86 14.17
N THR A 116 7.55 3.36 12.95
CA THR A 116 6.27 2.80 12.51
C THR A 116 5.90 1.53 13.28
N SER A 117 6.86 0.71 13.69
CA SER A 117 6.62 -0.44 14.57
C SER A 117 6.10 -0.02 15.94
N LEU A 118 6.63 1.06 16.52
CA LEU A 118 6.07 1.62 17.77
C LEU A 118 4.61 2.09 17.58
N LEU A 119 4.28 2.65 16.41
CA LEU A 119 2.90 3.03 16.11
C LEU A 119 1.98 1.83 15.93
N VAL A 120 2.47 0.72 15.38
CA VAL A 120 1.74 -0.55 15.30
C VAL A 120 1.44 -1.05 16.71
N GLU A 121 2.46 -1.19 17.56
CA GLU A 121 2.31 -1.64 18.95
C GLU A 121 1.33 -0.75 19.71
N TRP A 122 1.47 0.57 19.57
CA TRP A 122 0.55 1.51 20.21
C TRP A 122 -0.88 1.34 19.73
N ASN A 123 -1.11 1.21 18.41
CA ASN A 123 -2.45 1.04 17.86
C ASN A 123 -3.05 -0.30 18.29
N GLU A 124 -2.28 -1.40 18.29
CA GLU A 124 -2.69 -2.74 18.74
C GLU A 124 -3.04 -2.78 20.24
N SER A 125 -2.38 -1.96 21.05
CA SER A 125 -2.66 -1.85 22.49
C SER A 125 -3.98 -1.15 22.85
N LEU A 126 -4.68 -0.55 21.87
CA LEU A 126 -5.91 0.19 22.11
C LEU A 126 -7.03 -0.72 22.62
N GLN A 127 -7.57 -0.38 23.79
CA GLN A 127 -8.78 -0.98 24.34
C GLN A 127 -9.94 -0.02 24.09
N LEU A 128 -10.99 -0.50 23.43
CA LEU A 128 -12.14 0.35 23.13
C LEU A 128 -13.08 0.43 24.34
N PRO A 129 -13.79 1.55 24.50
CA PRO A 129 -14.78 1.68 25.56
C PRO A 129 -15.95 0.70 25.35
N SER A 130 -16.64 0.33 26.44
CA SER A 130 -17.63 -0.75 26.45
C SER A 130 -18.78 -0.60 25.44
N TYR A 131 -19.15 0.63 25.06
CA TYR A 131 -20.17 0.89 24.04
C TYR A 131 -19.73 0.53 22.60
N LEU A 132 -18.45 0.20 22.39
CA LEU A 132 -17.89 -0.30 21.13
C LEU A 132 -17.46 -1.77 21.21
N ALA A 133 -17.87 -2.52 22.24
CA ALA A 133 -17.41 -3.89 22.45
C ALA A 133 -17.68 -4.81 21.23
N ASP A 134 -18.88 -4.73 20.64
CA ASP A 134 -19.22 -5.53 19.44
C ASP A 134 -18.33 -5.19 18.24
N PHE A 135 -18.00 -3.91 18.07
CA PHE A 135 -17.07 -3.47 17.03
C PHE A 135 -15.63 -3.95 17.32
N GLU A 136 -15.20 -3.91 18.59
CA GLU A 136 -13.88 -4.40 18.99
C GLU A 136 -13.72 -5.89 18.72
N ILE A 137 -14.73 -6.71 19.05
CA ILE A 137 -14.72 -8.15 18.76
C ILE A 137 -14.60 -8.38 17.25
N TRP A 138 -15.46 -7.75 16.45
CA TRP A 138 -15.41 -7.83 14.99
C TRP A 138 -14.04 -7.42 14.44
N ALA A 139 -13.47 -6.31 14.95
CA ALA A 139 -12.18 -5.80 14.51
C ALA A 139 -11.06 -6.80 14.81
N LYS A 140 -10.99 -7.35 16.02
CA LYS A 140 -9.97 -8.34 16.40
C LYS A 140 -10.09 -9.64 15.59
N GLU A 141 -11.30 -10.15 15.37
CA GLU A 141 -11.52 -11.32 14.53
C GLU A 141 -11.07 -11.09 13.08
N LYS A 142 -11.31 -9.89 12.54
CA LYS A 142 -10.84 -9.51 11.21
C LYS A 142 -9.32 -9.39 11.13
N GLU A 143 -8.68 -8.80 12.13
CA GLU A 143 -7.21 -8.73 12.20
C GLU A 143 -6.60 -10.13 12.27
N GLU A 144 -7.11 -11.01 13.13
CA GLU A 144 -6.58 -12.37 13.27
C GLU A 144 -6.74 -13.17 11.97
N PHE A 145 -7.89 -13.07 11.32
CA PHE A 145 -8.13 -13.71 10.02
C PHE A 145 -7.15 -13.20 8.95
N LEU A 146 -7.00 -11.88 8.82
CA LEU A 146 -6.12 -11.28 7.81
C LEU A 146 -4.65 -11.55 8.10
N LYS A 147 -4.23 -11.59 9.37
CA LYS A 147 -2.88 -12.01 9.77
C LYS A 147 -2.57 -13.42 9.28
N LYS A 148 -3.46 -14.38 9.54
CA LYS A 148 -3.29 -15.78 9.07
C LYS A 148 -3.28 -15.90 7.54
N VAL A 149 -4.09 -15.10 6.85
CA VAL A 149 -4.05 -15.04 5.37
C VAL A 149 -2.73 -14.45 4.88
N THR A 150 -2.24 -13.38 5.50
CA THR A 150 -0.91 -12.81 5.18
C THR A 150 0.18 -13.84 5.40
N GLU A 151 0.23 -14.52 6.55
CA GLU A 151 1.19 -15.59 6.84
C GLU A 151 1.16 -16.71 5.77
N LEU A 152 -0.03 -17.12 5.32
CA LEU A 152 -0.18 -18.10 4.24
C LEU A 152 0.45 -17.60 2.92
N LEU A 153 0.18 -16.34 2.54
CA LEU A 153 0.68 -15.75 1.29
C LEU A 153 2.18 -15.46 1.34
N THR A 154 2.71 -15.11 2.51
CA THR A 154 4.12 -14.76 2.74
C THR A 154 4.99 -15.92 3.23
N ASN A 155 4.44 -17.13 3.37
CA ASN A 155 5.22 -18.35 3.61
C ASN A 155 6.02 -18.77 2.36
N LEU A 156 7.09 -18.03 2.04
CA LEU A 156 7.86 -18.12 0.81
C LEU A 156 9.02 -19.12 0.98
N ASN A 157 8.93 -20.29 0.34
CA ASN A 157 9.89 -21.38 0.56
C ASN A 157 10.99 -21.49 -0.51
N SER A 158 10.92 -20.72 -1.59
CA SER A 158 11.87 -20.76 -2.70
C SER A 158 12.18 -19.37 -3.24
N PRO A 159 13.33 -19.17 -3.92
CA PRO A 159 13.61 -17.90 -4.60
C PRO A 159 12.55 -17.52 -5.63
N THR A 160 11.96 -18.52 -6.31
CA THR A 160 10.86 -18.30 -7.26
C THR A 160 9.62 -17.76 -6.55
N GLU A 161 9.23 -18.36 -5.42
CA GLU A 161 8.13 -17.84 -4.61
C GLU A 161 8.44 -16.42 -4.12
N LEU A 162 9.67 -16.14 -3.68
CA LEU A 162 10.07 -14.78 -3.29
C LEU A 162 9.90 -13.78 -4.43
N LEU A 163 10.33 -14.12 -5.65
CA LEU A 163 10.16 -13.25 -6.82
C LEU A 163 8.67 -13.01 -7.14
N VAL A 164 7.84 -14.05 -7.05
CA VAL A 164 6.39 -13.93 -7.22
C VAL A 164 5.79 -13.04 -6.13
N GLY A 165 6.16 -13.24 -4.86
CA GLY A 165 5.72 -12.43 -3.74
C GLY A 165 6.12 -10.96 -3.88
N LEU A 166 7.39 -10.69 -4.22
CA LEU A 166 7.88 -9.33 -4.48
C LEU A 166 7.11 -8.65 -5.62
N PHE A 167 6.73 -9.40 -6.65
CA PHE A 167 5.95 -8.83 -7.74
C PHE A 167 4.49 -8.59 -7.35
N VAL A 168 3.81 -9.58 -6.77
CA VAL A 168 2.36 -9.58 -6.54
C VAL A 168 1.95 -8.86 -5.26
N ILE A 169 2.73 -8.99 -4.18
CA ILE A 169 2.41 -8.47 -2.84
C ILE A 169 3.11 -7.12 -2.60
N ALA A 170 4.30 -6.89 -3.18
CA ALA A 170 5.01 -5.63 -3.01
C ALA A 170 4.87 -4.68 -4.20
N PHE A 171 5.32 -5.07 -5.39
CA PHE A 171 5.42 -4.16 -6.54
C PHE A 171 4.07 -3.76 -7.14
N LEU A 172 3.18 -4.71 -7.44
CA LEU A 172 1.88 -4.39 -8.04
C LEU A 172 1.02 -3.49 -7.14
N PRO A 173 0.88 -3.75 -5.81
CA PRO A 173 0.20 -2.84 -4.90
C PRO A 173 0.89 -1.47 -4.84
N ALA A 174 2.22 -1.43 -4.71
CA ALA A 174 2.97 -0.16 -4.71
C ALA A 174 2.74 0.66 -5.99
N LEU A 175 2.67 0.02 -7.15
CA LEU A 175 2.37 0.73 -8.39
C LEU A 175 0.91 1.20 -8.45
N GLY A 176 -0.02 0.29 -8.17
CA GLY A 176 -1.45 0.53 -8.35
C GLY A 176 -2.04 1.47 -7.30
N GLU A 177 -1.74 1.23 -6.02
CA GLU A 177 -2.24 2.07 -4.93
C GLU A 177 -1.66 3.49 -5.03
N GLU A 178 -0.37 3.65 -5.32
CA GLU A 178 0.18 5.00 -5.53
C GLU A 178 -0.45 5.68 -6.74
N LEU A 179 -0.78 4.95 -7.81
CA LEU A 179 -1.46 5.52 -8.96
C LEU A 179 -2.89 5.98 -8.60
N PHE A 180 -3.61 5.17 -7.83
CA PHE A 180 -4.95 5.49 -7.35
C PHE A 180 -4.94 6.69 -6.39
N PHE A 181 -4.11 6.64 -5.35
CA PHE A 181 -4.11 7.62 -4.27
C PHE A 181 -3.32 8.89 -4.60
N ARG A 182 -2.08 8.79 -5.09
CA ARG A 182 -1.19 9.95 -5.32
C ARG A 182 -1.37 10.46 -6.72
N GLY A 183 -1.43 9.54 -7.69
CA GLY A 183 -1.68 9.84 -9.09
C GLY A 183 -2.99 10.58 -9.26
N TYR A 184 -4.09 10.10 -8.68
CA TYR A 184 -5.42 10.68 -8.93
C TYR A 184 -6.08 11.35 -7.71
N LEU A 185 -6.39 10.62 -6.63
CA LEU A 185 -7.23 11.14 -5.54
C LEU A 185 -6.63 12.35 -4.83
N GLN A 186 -5.36 12.31 -4.44
CA GLN A 186 -4.69 13.41 -3.76
C GLN A 186 -4.70 14.68 -4.61
N ASN A 187 -4.47 14.56 -5.92
CA ASN A 187 -4.53 15.69 -6.86
C ASN A 187 -5.95 16.29 -6.92
N LYS A 188 -6.99 15.44 -6.97
CA LYS A 188 -8.40 15.92 -6.98
C LYS A 188 -8.83 16.51 -5.65
N PHE A 189 -8.42 15.92 -4.52
CA PHE A 189 -8.66 16.50 -3.20
C PHE A 189 -7.95 17.84 -3.02
N GLN A 190 -6.75 18.01 -3.57
CA GLN A 190 -6.06 19.31 -3.54
C GLN A 190 -6.87 20.36 -4.28
N GLN A 191 -7.48 20.03 -5.42
CA GLN A 191 -8.38 20.93 -6.15
C GLN A 191 -9.69 21.21 -5.39
N LEU A 192 -10.22 20.19 -4.70
CA LEU A 192 -11.49 20.29 -3.96
C LEU A 192 -11.37 21.14 -2.69
N PHE A 193 -10.34 20.90 -1.88
CA PHE A 193 -10.14 21.54 -0.59
C PHE A 193 -9.26 22.79 -0.65
N ALA A 194 -8.61 23.06 -1.79
CA ALA A 194 -7.61 24.13 -1.94
C ALA A 194 -6.49 24.08 -0.89
N SER A 195 -6.21 22.89 -0.34
CA SER A 195 -5.21 22.66 0.72
C SER A 195 -4.50 21.34 0.48
N PHE A 196 -3.18 21.40 0.26
CA PHE A 196 -2.39 20.19 0.02
C PHE A 196 -2.28 19.32 1.29
N HIS A 197 -2.19 19.93 2.47
CA HIS A 197 -2.19 19.18 3.74
C HIS A 197 -3.48 18.39 3.94
N THR A 198 -4.63 19.03 3.69
CA THR A 198 -5.94 18.37 3.78
C THR A 198 -6.05 17.25 2.76
N ALA A 199 -5.60 17.48 1.52
CA ALA A 199 -5.61 16.46 0.47
C ALA A 199 -4.75 15.23 0.82
N ILE A 200 -3.55 15.44 1.39
CA ILE A 200 -2.66 14.37 1.81
C ILE A 200 -3.30 13.55 2.92
N TRP A 201 -3.80 14.19 3.98
CA TRP A 201 -4.36 13.49 5.13
C TRP A 201 -5.69 12.77 4.81
N VAL A 202 -6.55 13.36 3.99
CA VAL A 202 -7.77 12.68 3.52
C VAL A 202 -7.42 11.48 2.64
N SER A 203 -6.45 11.62 1.72
CA SER A 203 -5.97 10.50 0.90
C SER A 203 -5.34 9.40 1.76
N ALA A 204 -4.53 9.77 2.75
CA ALA A 204 -3.89 8.83 3.68
C ALA A 204 -4.89 8.09 4.59
N PHE A 205 -5.93 8.79 5.05
CA PHE A 205 -7.05 8.19 5.78
C PHE A 205 -7.74 7.13 4.92
N LEU A 206 -8.09 7.47 3.66
CA LEU A 206 -8.74 6.54 2.75
C LEU A 206 -7.83 5.36 2.37
N PHE A 207 -6.54 5.61 2.14
CA PHE A 207 -5.51 4.59 1.91
C PHE A 207 -5.50 3.56 3.03
N SER A 208 -5.54 4.01 4.29
CA SER A 208 -5.62 3.08 5.41
C SER A 208 -6.99 2.42 5.55
N ALA A 209 -8.08 3.16 5.32
CA ALA A 209 -9.44 2.67 5.54
C ALA A 209 -9.82 1.50 4.60
N ILE A 210 -9.36 1.51 3.34
CA ILE A 210 -9.69 0.45 2.38
C ILE A 210 -9.16 -0.94 2.78
N HIS A 211 -8.23 -0.99 3.72
CA HIS A 211 -7.68 -2.25 4.24
C HIS A 211 -8.57 -2.91 5.30
N MET A 212 -9.58 -2.20 5.83
CA MET A 212 -10.56 -2.75 6.79
C MET A 212 -9.94 -3.40 8.04
N GLN A 213 -8.84 -2.83 8.51
CA GLN A 213 -8.06 -3.31 9.64
C GLN A 213 -7.85 -2.14 10.61
N PHE A 214 -8.60 -2.15 11.71
CA PHE A 214 -8.65 -1.07 12.69
C PHE A 214 -7.34 -0.92 13.48
N TYR A 215 -6.71 -2.03 13.84
CA TYR A 215 -5.51 -2.04 14.68
C TYR A 215 -4.24 -1.75 13.89
N GLY A 216 -4.27 -1.97 12.57
CA GLY A 216 -3.24 -1.45 11.66
C GLY A 216 -3.58 -0.11 11.01
N PHE A 217 -4.61 0.61 11.48
CA PHE A 217 -5.12 1.80 10.79
C PHE A 217 -4.17 2.99 10.90
N LEU A 218 -3.84 3.39 12.12
CA LEU A 218 -2.99 4.56 12.36
C LEU A 218 -1.60 4.43 11.69
N PRO A 219 -0.84 3.34 11.85
CA PRO A 219 0.49 3.23 11.24
C PRO A 219 0.41 3.35 9.71
N ARG A 220 -0.60 2.73 9.07
CA ARG A 220 -0.82 2.88 7.63
C ARG A 220 -1.25 4.28 7.21
N MET A 221 -2.04 4.97 8.01
CA MET A 221 -2.39 6.36 7.75
C MET A 221 -1.13 7.26 7.80
N ILE A 222 -0.24 7.06 8.77
CA ILE A 222 1.02 7.81 8.86
C ILE A 222 1.94 7.52 7.67
N LEU A 223 2.12 6.24 7.30
CA LEU A 223 2.84 5.86 6.08
C LEU A 223 2.21 6.50 4.83
N GLY A 224 0.88 6.47 4.75
CA GLY A 224 0.14 7.06 3.65
C GLY A 224 0.36 8.57 3.53
N ALA A 225 0.41 9.28 4.66
CA ALA A 225 0.74 10.69 4.71
C ALA A 225 2.20 10.94 4.28
N MET A 226 3.13 10.10 4.73
CA MET A 226 4.56 10.18 4.34
C MET A 226 4.73 10.04 2.82
N PHE A 227 4.07 9.07 2.18
CA PHE A 227 4.07 8.96 0.71
C PHE A 227 3.44 10.19 0.06
N GLY A 228 2.33 10.71 0.60
CA GLY A 228 1.67 11.90 0.08
C GLY A 228 2.54 13.16 0.14
N TYR A 229 3.30 13.35 1.22
CA TYR A 229 4.29 14.42 1.37
C TYR A 229 5.51 14.22 0.49
N LEU A 230 5.99 12.98 0.31
CA LEU A 230 7.07 12.66 -0.62
C LEU A 230 6.67 13.01 -2.06
N TYR A 231 5.45 12.63 -2.48
CA TYR A 231 4.90 12.99 -3.79
C TYR A 231 4.73 14.50 -3.94
N TYR A 232 4.20 15.17 -2.91
CA TYR A 232 4.01 16.62 -2.91
C TYR A 232 5.34 17.39 -2.99
N SER A 233 6.39 16.88 -2.36
CA SER A 233 7.68 17.55 -2.34
C SER A 233 8.45 17.31 -3.62
N THR A 234 8.56 16.05 -4.03
CA THR A 234 9.38 15.66 -5.19
C THR A 234 8.66 15.84 -6.52
N GLY A 235 7.32 15.83 -6.54
CA GLY A 235 6.55 15.87 -7.79
C GLY A 235 6.77 14.66 -8.71
N GLN A 236 7.41 13.59 -8.21
CA GLN A 236 7.84 12.43 -8.99
C GLN A 236 7.13 11.16 -8.50
N PHE A 237 6.22 10.64 -9.32
CA PHE A 237 5.46 9.44 -9.04
C PHE A 237 6.33 8.20 -8.77
N HIS A 238 7.44 8.03 -9.50
CA HIS A 238 8.30 6.86 -9.35
C HIS A 238 8.97 6.76 -7.97
N LEU A 239 9.22 7.90 -7.29
CA LEU A 239 9.80 7.90 -5.95
C LEU A 239 8.81 7.41 -4.90
N THR A 240 7.51 7.73 -5.03
CA THR A 240 6.50 7.18 -4.13
C THR A 240 6.23 5.70 -4.36
N VAL A 241 6.22 5.26 -5.62
CA VAL A 241 6.15 3.83 -5.95
C VAL A 241 7.35 3.09 -5.36
N LEU A 242 8.56 3.66 -5.47
CA LEU A 242 9.76 3.10 -4.85
C LEU A 242 9.63 3.04 -3.32
N ALA A 243 9.18 4.11 -2.67
CA ALA A 243 9.01 4.17 -1.23
C ALA A 243 8.05 3.07 -0.73
N HIS A 244 6.89 2.93 -1.38
CA HIS A 244 5.92 1.89 -1.04
C HIS A 244 6.48 0.49 -1.36
N PHE A 245 7.13 0.29 -2.51
CA PHE A 245 7.76 -0.98 -2.85
C PHE A 245 8.83 -1.38 -1.82
N VAL A 246 9.66 -0.44 -1.35
CA VAL A 246 10.66 -0.69 -0.30
C VAL A 246 9.98 -1.10 1.01
N ASN A 247 8.88 -0.44 1.40
CA ASN A 247 8.11 -0.81 2.58
C ASN A 247 7.69 -2.29 2.55
N ASN A 248 7.00 -2.70 1.49
CA ASN A 248 6.41 -4.04 1.40
C ASN A 248 7.48 -5.09 1.05
N GLY A 249 8.40 -4.74 0.15
CA GLY A 249 9.47 -5.62 -0.30
C GLY A 249 10.47 -5.93 0.80
N PHE A 250 10.83 -4.96 1.64
CA PHE A 250 11.67 -5.20 2.80
C PHE A 250 11.02 -6.21 3.75
N MET A 251 9.75 -6.04 4.10
CA MET A 251 9.03 -6.98 4.96
C MET A 251 9.04 -8.41 4.38
N LEU A 252 8.75 -8.57 3.09
CA LEU A 252 8.80 -9.89 2.42
C LEU A 252 10.19 -10.51 2.42
N ILE A 253 11.24 -9.72 2.17
CA ILE A 253 12.62 -10.20 2.19
C ILE A 253 12.99 -10.68 3.60
N MET A 254 12.61 -9.93 4.63
CA MET A 254 12.92 -10.32 6.00
C MET A 254 12.16 -11.58 6.44
N ILE A 255 10.88 -11.71 6.09
CA ILE A 255 10.10 -12.94 6.31
C ILE A 255 10.80 -14.13 5.63
N TYR A 256 11.20 -13.98 4.35
CA TYR A 256 11.90 -15.03 3.62
C TYR A 256 13.23 -15.42 4.28
N LEU A 257 14.04 -14.45 4.70
CA LEU A 257 15.31 -14.69 5.39
C LEU A 257 15.11 -15.40 6.74
N LYS A 258 14.03 -15.08 7.47
CA LYS A 258 13.63 -15.76 8.72
C LYS A 258 13.27 -17.21 8.46
N ILE A 259 12.43 -17.49 7.46
CA ILE A 259 12.06 -18.86 7.06
C ILE A 259 13.29 -19.70 6.69
N LYS A 260 14.30 -19.07 6.07
CA LYS A 260 15.59 -19.72 5.74
C LYS A 260 16.56 -19.86 6.91
N GLY A 261 16.23 -19.33 8.08
CA GLY A 261 17.09 -19.37 9.26
C GLY A 261 18.34 -18.48 9.16
N HIS A 262 18.37 -17.52 8.22
CA HIS A 262 19.47 -16.56 8.10
C HIS A 262 19.42 -15.45 9.14
N ILE A 263 18.23 -15.18 9.67
CA ILE A 263 18.01 -14.22 10.75
C ILE A 263 17.19 -14.90 11.85
N THR A 264 17.51 -14.56 13.10
CA THR A 264 16.81 -15.05 14.30
C THR A 264 15.86 -14.01 14.87
N PHE A 265 16.02 -12.74 14.50
CA PHE A 265 15.14 -11.66 14.93
C PHE A 265 13.80 -11.77 14.20
N ASP A 266 12.73 -11.70 14.97
CA ASP A 266 11.37 -11.78 14.45
C ASP A 266 10.78 -10.38 14.30
N ILE A 267 10.73 -9.90 13.05
CA ILE A 267 10.14 -8.58 12.72
C ILE A 267 8.63 -8.56 12.92
N GLU A 268 7.99 -9.73 12.95
CA GLU A 268 6.56 -9.88 13.22
C GLU A 268 6.28 -10.21 14.69
N SER A 269 7.32 -10.37 15.53
CA SER A 269 7.12 -10.61 16.95
C SER A 269 6.67 -9.33 17.66
N GLU A 270 5.84 -9.53 18.67
CA GLU A 270 5.41 -8.49 19.62
C GLU A 270 6.58 -8.03 20.54
N GLU A 271 7.83 -8.40 20.26
CA GLU A 271 8.98 -7.86 20.98
C GLU A 271 9.04 -6.35 20.76
N GLN A 272 8.86 -5.62 21.85
CA GLN A 272 8.83 -4.17 21.86
C GLN A 272 10.14 -3.64 21.28
N VAL A 273 10.06 -2.98 20.12
CA VAL A 273 11.17 -2.19 19.62
C VAL A 273 11.49 -1.16 20.71
N PRO A 274 12.75 -1.03 21.17
CA PRO A 274 13.08 -0.13 22.26
C PRO A 274 12.58 1.28 21.98
N VAL A 275 11.77 1.85 22.88
CA VAL A 275 11.13 3.16 22.71
C VAL A 275 12.14 4.25 22.32
N LEU A 276 13.33 4.22 22.94
CA LEU A 276 14.42 5.14 22.61
C LEU A 276 14.87 5.00 21.14
N LEU A 277 15.01 3.77 20.63
CA LEU A 277 15.37 3.51 19.24
C LEU A 277 14.28 4.03 18.28
N SER A 278 13.01 3.85 18.61
CA SER A 278 11.89 4.36 17.81
C SER A 278 11.87 5.90 17.75
N PHE A 279 12.14 6.60 18.86
CA PHE A 279 12.26 8.07 18.83
C PHE A 279 13.50 8.56 18.08
N VAL A 280 14.63 7.87 18.22
CA VAL A 280 15.84 8.18 17.42
C VAL A 280 15.55 7.96 15.93
N SER A 281 14.88 6.87 15.56
CA SER A 281 14.41 6.58 14.21
C SER A 281 13.54 7.72 13.67
N LEU A 282 12.56 8.22 14.45
CA LEU A 282 11.75 9.36 14.04
C LEU A 282 12.59 10.62 13.74
N LEU A 283 13.54 10.96 14.61
CA LEU A 283 14.41 12.13 14.39
C LEU A 283 15.27 11.97 13.14
N VAL A 284 15.80 10.77 12.90
CA VAL A 284 16.57 10.44 11.68
C VAL A 284 15.68 10.52 10.44
N THR A 285 14.46 9.98 10.48
CA THR A 285 13.47 10.07 9.39
C THR A 285 13.14 11.53 9.06
N ILE A 286 12.92 12.38 10.06
CA ILE A 286 12.71 13.82 9.87
C ILE A 286 13.95 14.45 9.22
N GLY A 287 15.15 14.14 9.69
CA GLY A 287 16.40 14.61 9.11
C GLY A 287 16.56 14.23 7.65
N ILE A 288 16.31 12.96 7.29
CA ILE A 288 16.35 12.47 5.91
C ILE A 288 15.30 13.19 5.05
N TYR A 289 14.08 13.39 5.55
CA TYR A 289 13.06 14.12 4.84
C TYR A 289 13.46 15.58 4.57
N LEU A 290 14.11 16.26 5.53
CA LEU A 290 14.66 17.60 5.31
C LEU A 290 15.76 17.60 4.24
N LEU A 291 16.58 16.55 4.15
CA LEU A 291 17.56 16.38 3.07
C LEU A 291 16.88 16.18 1.71
N VAL A 292 15.77 15.44 1.64
CA VAL A 292 14.95 15.33 0.42
C VAL A 292 14.46 16.72 -0.01
N LEU A 293 13.92 17.51 0.91
CA LEU A 293 13.47 18.88 0.60
C LEU A 293 14.60 19.76 0.09
N ARG A 294 15.78 19.69 0.73
CA ARG A 294 16.98 20.41 0.30
C ARG A 294 17.40 20.01 -1.11
N GLN A 295 17.46 18.71 -1.40
CA GLN A 295 17.84 18.20 -2.73
C GLN A 295 16.85 18.66 -3.81
N VAL A 296 15.55 18.64 -3.52
CA VAL A 296 14.52 19.18 -4.43
C VAL A 296 14.71 20.68 -4.67
N GLN A 297 15.05 21.46 -3.64
CA GLN A 297 15.30 22.90 -3.79
C GLN A 297 16.51 23.19 -4.66
N LEU A 298 17.61 22.47 -4.48
CA LEU A 298 18.82 22.63 -5.30
C LEU A 298 18.50 22.42 -6.78
N LYS A 299 17.71 21.40 -7.11
CA LYS A 299 17.30 21.13 -8.49
C LYS A 299 16.36 22.17 -9.09
N LYS A 300 15.52 22.83 -8.29
CA LYS A 300 14.68 23.93 -8.78
C LYS A 300 15.48 25.17 -9.15
N ILE A 301 16.68 25.33 -8.60
CA ILE A 301 17.58 26.46 -8.89
C ILE A 301 18.40 26.21 -10.16
N GLU A 302 18.60 24.93 -10.53
CA GLU A 302 19.36 24.53 -11.73
C GLU A 302 18.54 24.56 -13.05
N ILE A 303 17.22 24.79 -12.97
CA ILE A 303 16.28 24.86 -14.12
C ILE A 303 15.88 26.31 -14.37
#